data_AF-A0A6P0YCR9-F1
#
_entry.id   AF-A0A6P0YCR9-F1
#
_cell.length_a   1.000
_cell.length_b   1.000
_cell.length_c   1.000
_cell.angle_alpha   90.00
_cell.angle_beta   90.00
_cell.angle_gamma   90.00
#
_symmetry.space_group_name_H-M   'P 1'
#
loop_
_entity.id
_entity.type
_entity.pdbx_description
1 polymer ?
#
loop_
_entity_poly.entity_id
_entity_poly.type
_entity_poly.pdbx_seq_one_letter_code
_entity_poly.pdbx_strand_id
1 'polypeptide(L)'
;MIQSNNNIQDVDWSIRYPENWAEISWKCRESTNFRCCLCKSKATQTHHALYTYRDGKVIADFRGIGSYLFPLCDDCHEIAHHPFNYRKDSKNPVLGNKNSPRFYKLLREGWLKKKLNR
;
A
#
# COMPACT_ATOMS: atom_id res chain seq x y z
N MET A 1 11.83 -43.43 -8.61
CA MET A 1 10.62 -42.70 -9.09
C MET A 1 10.54 -41.39 -8.34
N ILE A 2 9.99 -40.37 -9.01
CA ILE A 2 10.26 -38.94 -8.85
C ILE A 2 10.00 -38.42 -7.43
N GLN A 3 11.02 -37.81 -6.81
CA GLN A 3 10.86 -36.97 -5.63
C GLN A 3 10.12 -35.70 -6.05
N SER A 4 8.92 -35.50 -5.51
CA SER A 4 8.13 -34.29 -5.66
C SER A 4 8.78 -33.15 -4.87
N ASN A 5 9.67 -32.39 -5.52
CA ASN A 5 10.22 -31.14 -4.98
C ASN A 5 9.16 -30.03 -5.06
N ASN A 6 8.24 -30.00 -4.10
CA ASN A 6 7.40 -28.83 -3.83
C ASN A 6 8.22 -27.80 -3.04
N ASN A 7 9.22 -27.18 -3.68
CA ASN A 7 9.87 -25.99 -3.14
C ASN A 7 8.97 -24.78 -3.45
N ILE A 8 8.00 -24.51 -2.59
CA ILE A 8 7.46 -23.16 -2.47
C ILE A 8 8.63 -22.34 -1.91
N GLN A 9 9.33 -21.62 -2.79
CA GLN A 9 10.36 -20.67 -2.38
C GLN A 9 9.75 -19.75 -1.31
N ASP A 10 10.44 -19.61 -0.18
CA ASP A 10 10.08 -18.64 0.85
C ASP A 10 10.00 -17.26 0.19
N VAL A 11 8.78 -16.74 0.14
CA VAL A 11 8.51 -15.46 -0.50
C VAL A 11 9.04 -14.36 0.41
N ASP A 12 10.09 -13.66 -0.02
CA ASP A 12 10.63 -12.52 0.72
C ASP A 12 9.70 -11.31 0.60
N TRP A 13 8.88 -11.09 1.63
CA TRP A 13 7.99 -9.94 1.72
C TRP A 13 8.70 -8.65 2.14
N SER A 14 9.93 -8.73 2.65
CA SER A 14 10.68 -7.58 3.16
C SER A 14 11.02 -6.58 2.06
N ILE A 15 11.16 -7.05 0.82
CA ILE A 15 11.46 -6.22 -0.35
C ILE A 15 10.45 -5.08 -0.58
N ARG A 16 9.25 -5.19 -0.02
CA ARG A 16 8.19 -4.16 -0.08
C ARG A 16 8.56 -2.89 0.69
N TYR A 17 9.47 -2.98 1.63
CA TYR A 17 9.75 -1.95 2.61
C TYR A 17 11.24 -1.58 2.57
N PRO A 18 11.59 -0.35 2.13
CA PRO A 18 12.97 0.11 2.22
C PRO A 18 13.37 0.32 3.68
N GLU A 19 14.67 0.47 3.94
CA GLU A 19 15.22 0.70 5.28
C GLU A 19 14.58 1.91 5.99
N ASN A 20 14.26 2.98 5.24
CA ASN A 20 13.61 4.18 5.78
C ASN A 20 12.07 4.11 5.77
N TRP A 21 11.48 2.92 5.67
CA TRP A 21 10.02 2.75 5.62
C TRP A 21 9.30 3.40 6.81
N ALA A 22 9.86 3.33 8.02
CA ALA A 22 9.27 3.94 9.20
C ALA A 22 9.05 5.45 9.03
N GLU A 23 10.04 6.14 8.46
CA GLU A 23 9.97 7.58 8.18
C GLU A 23 8.96 7.90 7.07
N ILE A 24 9.00 7.15 5.96
CA ILE A 24 8.05 7.29 4.85
C ILE A 24 6.61 7.08 5.33
N SER A 25 6.40 6.04 6.13
CA SER A 25 5.13 5.68 6.73
C SER A 25 4.61 6.81 7.64
N TRP A 26 5.48 7.36 8.48
CA TRP A 26 5.14 8.50 9.33
C TRP A 26 4.78 9.74 8.51
N LYS A 27 5.60 10.11 7.51
CA LYS A 27 5.34 11.25 6.61
C LYS A 27 4.06 11.08 5.80
N CYS A 28 3.74 9.84 5.41
CA CYS A 28 2.49 9.52 4.75
C CYS A 28 1.29 9.86 5.64
N ARG A 29 1.32 9.45 6.92
CA ARG A 29 0.26 9.79 7.90
C ARG A 29 0.22 11.27 8.22
N GLU A 30 1.38 11.89 8.43
CA GLU A 30 1.51 13.33 8.66
C GLU A 30 0.87 14.15 7.52
N SER A 31 0.98 13.69 6.26
CA SER A 31 0.46 14.41 5.07
C SER A 31 -1.03 14.72 5.11
N THR A 32 -1.79 14.05 5.98
CA THR A 32 -3.24 14.23 6.19
C THR A 32 -3.59 14.65 7.62
N ASN A 33 -2.60 15.15 8.37
CA ASN A 33 -2.70 15.38 9.81
C ASN A 33 -3.17 14.12 10.58
N PHE A 34 -2.62 12.96 10.21
CA PHE A 34 -2.97 11.66 10.79
C PHE A 34 -4.45 11.30 10.64
N ARG A 35 -5.12 11.74 9.58
CA ARG A 35 -6.54 11.40 9.31
C ARG A 35 -6.64 10.34 8.23
N CYS A 36 -7.45 9.32 8.43
CA CYS A 36 -7.73 8.31 7.43
C CYS A 36 -8.28 8.95 6.13
N CYS A 37 -7.78 8.52 4.97
CA CYS A 37 -8.27 8.99 3.67
C CYS A 37 -9.75 8.67 3.42
N LEU A 38 -10.24 7.54 3.94
CA LEU A 38 -11.58 7.04 3.63
C LEU A 38 -12.64 7.43 4.68
N CYS A 39 -12.24 7.79 5.90
CA CYS A 39 -13.19 8.08 6.98
C CYS A 39 -12.76 9.29 7.84
N LYS A 40 -13.33 9.41 9.06
CA LYS A 40 -13.00 10.49 10.01
C LYS A 40 -11.97 10.08 11.07
N SER A 41 -11.68 8.78 11.21
CA SER A 41 -10.78 8.21 12.22
C SER A 41 -9.32 8.61 12.01
N LYS A 42 -8.52 8.40 13.05
CA LYS A 42 -7.06 8.56 13.01
C LYS A 42 -6.46 7.51 12.08
N ALA A 43 -5.53 7.92 11.21
CA ALA A 43 -4.72 7.00 10.44
C ALA A 43 -3.64 6.38 11.33
N THR A 44 -3.62 5.06 11.38
CA THR A 44 -2.67 4.23 12.14
C THR A 44 -1.67 3.55 11.22
N GLN A 45 -2.04 3.35 9.94
CA GLN A 45 -1.26 2.61 8.97
C GLN A 45 -1.03 3.39 7.68
N THR A 46 -0.03 2.94 6.91
CA THR A 46 0.22 3.37 5.54
C THR A 46 -0.09 2.20 4.61
N HIS A 47 -1.02 2.42 3.70
CA HIS A 47 -1.48 1.44 2.73
C HIS A 47 -0.80 1.62 1.38
N HIS A 48 -0.33 0.52 0.80
CA HIS A 48 0.15 0.47 -0.59
C HIS A 48 -1.01 0.16 -1.54
N ALA A 49 -1.40 1.13 -2.36
CA ALA A 49 -2.41 0.90 -3.38
C ALA A 49 -1.89 0.13 -4.60
N LEU A 50 -0.58 0.18 -4.82
CA LEU A 50 0.17 -0.65 -5.76
C LEU A 50 1.65 -0.62 -5.35
N TYR A 51 2.41 -1.61 -5.78
CA TYR A 51 3.87 -1.59 -5.66
C TYR A 51 4.48 -1.18 -7.00
N THR A 52 5.51 -0.32 -6.98
CA THR A 52 6.24 0.09 -8.18
C THR A 52 7.70 -0.34 -8.12
N TYR A 53 8.34 -0.41 -9.29
CA TYR A 53 9.75 -0.76 -9.47
C TYR A 53 10.49 0.33 -10.22
N ARG A 54 11.70 0.65 -9.74
CA ARG A 54 12.67 1.46 -10.47
C ARG A 54 14.07 0.97 -10.14
N ASP A 55 14.88 0.80 -11.18
CA ASP A 55 16.29 0.43 -11.08
C ASP A 55 16.51 -0.83 -10.19
N GLY A 56 15.62 -1.82 -10.34
CA GLY A 56 15.69 -3.09 -9.60
C GLY A 56 15.21 -3.04 -8.15
N LYS A 57 14.70 -1.89 -7.66
CA LYS A 57 14.21 -1.73 -6.28
C LYS A 57 12.73 -1.36 -6.22
N VAL A 58 12.07 -1.78 -5.15
CA VAL A 58 10.70 -1.34 -4.85
C VAL A 58 10.73 0.15 -4.52
N ILE A 59 9.90 0.91 -5.22
CA ILE A 59 9.71 2.33 -4.95
C ILE A 59 8.59 2.46 -3.94
N ALA A 60 8.90 2.25 -2.67
CA ALA A 60 8.15 2.90 -1.62
C ALA A 60 9.02 4.08 -1.18
N ASP A 61 8.67 5.29 -1.61
CA ASP A 61 9.43 6.49 -1.26
C ASP A 61 8.50 7.68 -0.96
N PHE A 62 9.08 8.82 -0.61
CA PHE A 62 8.32 10.04 -0.31
C PHE A 62 7.48 10.54 -1.49
N ARG A 63 7.86 10.26 -2.75
CA ARG A 63 7.09 10.62 -3.95
C ARG A 63 5.83 9.76 -4.08
N GLY A 64 5.82 8.59 -3.43
CA GLY A 64 4.66 7.72 -3.34
C GLY A 64 3.51 8.26 -2.49
N ILE A 65 3.78 9.21 -1.58
CA ILE A 65 2.77 9.74 -0.67
C ILE A 65 1.64 10.43 -1.44
N GLY A 66 0.43 9.92 -1.25
CA GLY A 66 -0.77 10.34 -1.96
C GLY A 66 -0.87 9.81 -3.39
N SER A 67 0.19 9.24 -3.95
CA SER A 67 0.18 8.61 -5.28
C SER A 67 -0.19 7.14 -5.14
N TYR A 68 0.70 6.32 -4.58
CA TYR A 68 0.46 4.89 -4.33
C TYR A 68 0.56 4.51 -2.84
N LEU A 69 0.87 5.47 -1.97
CA LEU A 69 0.87 5.33 -0.51
C LEU A 69 -0.22 6.20 0.12
N PHE A 70 -1.10 5.61 0.92
CA PHE A 70 -2.24 6.32 1.52
C PHE A 70 -2.36 6.04 3.02
N PRO A 71 -2.60 7.06 3.86
CA PRO A 71 -2.81 6.87 5.29
C PRO A 71 -4.24 6.39 5.58
N LEU A 72 -4.38 5.26 6.27
CA LEU A 72 -5.64 4.64 6.63
C LEU A 72 -5.70 4.30 8.13
N CYS A 73 -6.91 4.24 8.68
CA CYS A 73 -7.15 3.54 9.95
C CYS A 73 -7.22 2.02 9.69
N ASP A 74 -7.15 1.22 10.75
CA ASP A 74 -7.11 -0.25 10.66
C ASP A 74 -8.31 -0.81 9.88
N ASP A 75 -9.54 -0.43 10.24
CA ASP A 75 -10.76 -0.89 9.54
C ASP A 75 -10.76 -0.57 8.03
N CYS A 76 -10.36 0.66 7.68
CA CYS A 76 -10.31 1.07 6.28
C CYS A 76 -9.17 0.38 5.53
N HIS A 77 -8.11 -0.01 6.23
CA HIS A 77 -7.01 -0.76 5.65
C HIS A 77 -7.44 -2.19 5.28
N GLU A 78 -8.23 -2.84 6.14
CA GLU A 78 -8.83 -4.14 5.84
C GLU A 78 -9.79 -4.06 4.64
N ILE A 79 -10.65 -3.03 4.60
CA ILE A 79 -11.53 -2.77 3.44
C ILE A 79 -10.70 -2.58 2.16
N ALA A 80 -9.54 -1.91 2.26
CA ALA A 80 -8.66 -1.70 1.12
C ALA A 80 -8.05 -3.01 0.59
N HIS A 81 -7.93 -4.04 1.43
CA HIS A 81 -7.47 -5.38 1.04
C HIS A 81 -8.61 -6.35 0.68
N HIS A 82 -9.87 -5.93 0.76
CA HIS A 82 -11.01 -6.75 0.37
C HIS A 82 -10.92 -7.16 -1.13
N PRO A 83 -11.27 -8.40 -1.52
CA PRO A 83 -11.16 -8.87 -2.91
C PRO A 83 -11.86 -8.01 -3.98
N PHE A 84 -12.93 -7.31 -3.64
CA PHE A 84 -13.57 -6.33 -4.54
C PHE A 84 -12.70 -5.10 -4.83
N ASN A 85 -11.83 -4.74 -3.89
CA ASN A 85 -11.00 -3.54 -3.93
C ASN A 85 -9.54 -3.85 -4.27
N TYR A 86 -9.08 -5.08 -4.05
CA TYR A 86 -7.69 -5.49 -4.15
C TYR A 86 -7.55 -6.74 -5.02
N ARG A 87 -6.68 -6.65 -6.04
CA ARG A 87 -6.36 -7.76 -6.92
C ARG A 87 -5.00 -8.31 -6.52
N LYS A 88 -4.97 -9.58 -6.12
CA LYS A 88 -3.74 -10.33 -5.91
C LYS A 88 -3.22 -10.84 -7.26
N ASP A 89 -1.92 -10.78 -7.48
CA ASP A 89 -1.27 -11.33 -8.67
C ASP A 89 -0.66 -12.69 -8.32
N SER A 90 -1.13 -13.76 -8.97
CA SER A 90 -0.62 -15.11 -8.70
C SER A 90 0.77 -15.36 -9.30
N LYS A 91 1.17 -14.59 -10.32
CA LYS A 91 2.49 -14.70 -10.96
C LYS A 91 3.54 -13.87 -10.23
N ASN A 92 3.12 -12.75 -9.64
CA ASN A 92 3.97 -11.92 -8.80
C ASN A 92 3.25 -11.57 -7.48
N PRO A 93 3.15 -12.52 -6.53
CA PRO A 93 2.39 -12.34 -5.30
C PRO A 93 2.97 -11.27 -4.38
N VAL A 94 4.26 -10.93 -4.53
CA VAL A 94 4.90 -9.91 -3.70
C VAL A 94 4.46 -8.51 -4.13
N LEU A 95 4.41 -8.26 -5.44
CA LEU A 95 4.45 -6.88 -5.97
C LEU A 95 3.44 -6.60 -7.07
N GLY A 96 2.91 -7.63 -7.72
CA GLY A 96 1.86 -7.47 -8.72
C GLY A 96 0.51 -7.08 -8.10
N ASN A 97 0.40 -7.19 -6.78
CA ASN A 97 -0.81 -6.85 -6.06
C ASN A 97 -1.11 -5.35 -6.11
N LYS A 98 -2.36 -5.01 -6.34
CA LYS A 98 -2.81 -3.61 -6.47
C LYS A 98 -4.30 -3.46 -6.20
N ASN A 99 -4.71 -2.26 -5.82
CA ASN A 99 -6.12 -1.91 -5.79
C ASN A 99 -6.71 -1.82 -7.19
N SER A 100 -8.03 -2.02 -7.26
CA SER A 100 -8.80 -1.73 -8.47
C SER A 100 -8.72 -0.24 -8.81
N PRO A 101 -8.81 0.14 -10.10
CA PRO A 101 -8.78 1.56 -10.50
C PRO A 101 -9.85 2.41 -9.78
N ARG A 102 -11.03 1.84 -9.55
CA ARG A 102 -12.12 2.49 -8.81
C ARG A 102 -11.73 2.78 -7.36
N PHE A 103 -11.15 1.80 -6.66
CA PHE A 103 -10.79 1.98 -5.25
C PHE A 103 -9.57 2.90 -5.09
N TYR A 104 -8.61 2.81 -6.02
CA TYR A 104 -7.48 3.75 -6.09
C TYR A 104 -7.96 5.20 -6.22
N LYS A 105 -8.96 5.46 -7.07
CA LYS A 105 -9.56 6.80 -7.21
C LYS A 105 -10.14 7.30 -5.88
N LEU A 106 -10.85 6.46 -5.12
CA LEU A 106 -11.39 6.82 -3.81
C LEU A 106 -10.29 7.19 -2.80
N LEU A 107 -9.20 6.40 -2.76
CA LEU A 107 -8.04 6.69 -1.91
C LEU A 107 -7.43 8.05 -2.25
N ARG A 108 -7.25 8.33 -3.56
CA ARG A 108 -6.66 9.58 -4.05
C ARG A 108 -7.55 10.80 -3.73
N GLU A 109 -8.84 10.71 -3.99
CA GLU A 109 -9.81 11.76 -3.68
C GLU A 109 -9.87 12.03 -2.16
N GLY A 110 -9.90 10.96 -1.36
CA GLY A 110 -9.84 11.05 0.10
C GLY A 110 -8.60 11.78 0.58
N TRP A 111 -7.42 11.42 0.08
CA TRP A 111 -6.16 12.09 0.40
C TRP A 111 -6.17 13.57 0.02
N LEU A 112 -6.56 13.91 -1.22
CA LEU A 112 -6.63 15.30 -1.68
C LEU A 112 -7.54 16.14 -0.78
N LYS A 113 -8.72 15.60 -0.43
CA LYS A 113 -9.66 16.27 0.47
C LYS A 113 -9.06 16.54 1.85
N LYS A 114 -8.29 15.61 2.43
CA LYS A 114 -7.66 15.83 3.75
C LYS A 114 -6.50 16.80 3.67
N LYS A 115 -5.68 16.71 2.62
CA LYS A 115 -4.50 17.56 2.44
C LYS A 115 -4.87 19.04 2.26
N LEU A 116 -5.95 19.33 1.54
CA LEU A 116 -6.42 20.70 1.30
C LEU A 116 -7.08 21.35 2.52
N ASN A 117 -7.54 20.55 3.48
CA ASN A 117 -8.21 21.02 4.71
C ASN A 117 -7.30 20.86 5.94
N ARG A 118 -5.99 21.02 5.74
CA ARG A 118 -4.97 20.93 6.78
C ARG A 118 -4.49 22.34 7.13
#